data_AF-A0A151JRX8-F1
#
_entry.id   AF-A0A151JRX8-F1
#
_cell.length_a   1.000
_cell.length_b   1.000
_cell.length_c   1.000
_cell.angle_alpha   90.00
_cell.angle_beta   90.00
_cell.angle_gamma   90.00
#
_symmetry.space_group_name_H-M   'P 1'
#
loop_
_entity.id
_entity.type
_entity.pdbx_description
1 polymer ?
#
loop_
_entity_poly.entity_id
_entity_poly.type
_entity_poly.pdbx_seq_one_letter_code
_entity_poly.pdbx_strand_id
1 'polypeptide(L)'
;MSVSAPLVLQRIAFLINFLEINANLDPNKTIIIGNSLGAHVASLSARFATSKIAEVVALDPAAPLFESKEPGGRVDKSDAILVIHTCTKFVGIK
;
A
#
# COMPACT_ATOMS: atom_id res chain seq x y z
N MET A 1 -7.46 1.39 -14.78
CA MET A 1 -7.47 1.73 -13.35
C MET A 1 -8.61 2.71 -13.15
N SER A 2 -9.62 2.37 -12.35
CA SER A 2 -10.70 3.32 -12.03
C SER A 2 -10.07 4.60 -11.45
N VAL A 3 -10.56 5.76 -11.86
CA VAL A 3 -10.03 7.10 -11.52
C VAL A 3 -9.91 7.34 -10.00
N SER A 4 -10.58 6.52 -9.20
CA SER A 4 -10.69 6.62 -7.74
C SER A 4 -9.44 6.14 -6.99
N ALA A 5 -8.76 5.08 -7.44
CA ALA A 5 -7.68 4.46 -6.67
C ALA A 5 -6.43 5.36 -6.48
N PRO A 6 -5.97 6.11 -7.49
CA PRO A 6 -4.87 7.07 -7.32
C PRO A 6 -5.21 8.22 -6.35
N LEU A 7 -6.47 8.68 -6.35
CA LEU A 7 -6.91 9.76 -5.46
C LEU A 7 -6.91 9.33 -3.99
N VAL A 8 -7.39 8.12 -3.72
CA VAL A 8 -7.39 7.55 -2.36
C VAL A 8 -5.96 7.40 -1.83
N LEU A 9 -5.06 6.92 -2.68
CA LEU A 9 -3.64 6.76 -2.36
C LEU A 9 -2.97 8.09 -2.00
N GLN A 10 -3.21 9.15 -2.76
CA GLN A 10 -2.69 10.50 -2.46
C GLN A 10 -3.25 11.05 -1.14
N ARG A 11 -4.54 10.84 -0.86
CA ARG A 11 -5.16 11.27 0.40
C ARG A 11 -4.57 10.55 1.60
N ILE A 12 -4.30 9.26 1.48
CA ILE A 12 -3.68 8.48 2.56
C ILE A 12 -2.23 8.91 2.77
N ALA A 13 -1.45 9.13 1.71
CA ALA A 13 -0.09 9.65 1.83
C ALA A 13 -0.07 11.03 2.49
N PHE A 14 -0.99 11.93 2.11
CA PHE A 14 -1.15 13.23 2.75
C PHE A 14 -1.54 13.12 4.23
N LEU A 15 -2.43 12.18 4.57
CA LEU A 15 -2.83 11.92 5.95
C LEU A 15 -1.64 11.44 6.80
N ILE A 16 -0.82 10.53 6.28
CA ILE A 16 0.39 10.05 6.96
C ILE A 16 1.32 11.22 7.27
N ASN A 17 1.61 12.05 6.27
CA ASN A 17 2.46 13.23 6.44
C ASN A 17 1.85 14.24 7.42
N PHE A 18 0.53 14.44 7.37
CA PHE A 18 -0.18 15.31 8.31
C PHE A 18 -0.03 14.82 9.76
N LEU A 19 -0.18 13.51 9.99
CA LEU A 19 -0.05 12.90 11.31
C LEU A 19 1.39 12.95 11.83
N GLU A 20 2.37 12.78 10.94
CA GLU A 20 3.80 12.92 11.28
C GLU A 20 4.10 14.34 11.77
N ILE A 21 3.63 15.36 11.04
CA ILE A 21 3.92 16.77 11.36
C ILE A 21 3.10 17.28 12.57
N ASN A 22 1.83 16.91 12.66
CA ASN A 22 0.88 17.56 13.58
C ASN A 22 0.44 16.69 14.77
N ALA A 23 0.65 15.38 14.71
CA ALA A 23 0.17 14.44 15.72
C ALA A 23 1.29 13.57 16.32
N ASN A 24 2.56 13.90 16.02
CA ASN A 24 3.74 13.21 16.54
C ASN A 24 3.74 11.69 16.22
N LEU A 25 3.19 11.34 15.06
CA LEU A 25 3.27 9.98 14.53
C LEU A 25 4.73 9.68 14.16
N ASP A 26 5.25 8.57 14.69
CA ASP A 26 6.59 8.07 14.36
C ASP A 26 6.49 7.10 13.16
N PRO A 27 7.01 7.47 11.98
CA PRO A 27 6.98 6.59 10.80
C PRO A 27 7.64 5.24 11.06
N ASN A 28 8.66 5.18 11.92
CA ASN A 28 9.42 3.96 12.25
C ASN A 28 8.69 3.02 13.21
N LYS A 29 7.53 3.44 13.75
CA LYS A 29 6.64 2.59 14.57
C LYS A 29 5.27 2.43 13.94
N THR A 30 5.09 2.94 12.72
CA THR A 30 3.81 2.93 12.02
C THR A 30 3.73 1.72 11.11
N ILE A 31 2.60 1.02 11.17
CA ILE A 31 2.30 -0.15 10.32
C ILE A 31 1.05 0.16 9.50
N ILE A 32 1.11 -0.07 8.19
CA ILE A 32 -0.04 0.09 7.29
C ILE A 32 -0.49 -1.27 6.80
N ILE A 33 -1.78 -1.59 6.99
CA ILE A 33 -2.35 -2.88 6.61
C ILE A 33 -3.40 -2.65 5.53
N GLY A 34 -3.28 -3.33 4.40
CA GLY A 34 -4.20 -3.22 3.28
C GLY A 34 -4.66 -4.58 2.78
N ASN A 35 -5.96 -4.76 2.55
CA ASN A 35 -6.55 -6.01 2.04
C ASN A 35 -7.05 -5.84 0.60
N SER A 36 -6.84 -6.84 -0.28
CA SER A 36 -7.32 -6.85 -1.66
C SER A 36 -6.81 -5.63 -2.47
N LEU A 37 -7.69 -4.79 -3.02
CA LEU A 37 -7.31 -3.52 -3.66
C LEU A 37 -6.58 -2.59 -2.67
N GLY A 38 -6.95 -2.66 -1.39
CA GLY A 38 -6.33 -1.90 -0.31
C GLY A 38 -4.88 -2.26 -0.07
N ALA A 39 -4.42 -3.46 -0.45
CA ALA A 39 -3.01 -3.85 -0.37
C ALA A 39 -2.13 -3.00 -1.31
N HIS A 40 -2.62 -2.74 -2.53
CA HIS A 40 -1.95 -1.83 -3.47
C HIS A 40 -1.97 -0.40 -2.97
N VAL A 41 -3.10 0.05 -2.42
CA VAL A 41 -3.22 1.39 -1.85
C VAL A 41 -2.25 1.56 -0.68
N ALA A 42 -2.19 0.60 0.25
CA ALA A 42 -1.31 0.64 1.42
C ALA A 42 0.18 0.73 1.03
N SER A 43 0.63 -0.16 0.15
CA SER A 43 2.03 -0.20 -0.30
C SER A 43 2.42 1.05 -1.07
N LEU A 44 1.56 1.53 -1.97
CA LEU A 44 1.87 2.73 -2.72
C LEU A 44 1.78 3.99 -1.84
N SER A 45 0.81 4.09 -0.93
CA SER A 45 0.73 5.22 0.00
C SER A 45 1.95 5.30 0.92
N ALA A 46 2.50 4.17 1.36
CA ALA A 46 3.75 4.14 2.11
C ALA A 46 4.94 4.61 1.26
N ARG A 47 4.96 4.27 -0.03
CA ARG A 47 5.98 4.74 -0.98
C ARG A 47 5.89 6.24 -1.29
N PHE A 48 4.69 6.81 -1.32
CA PHE A 48 4.47 8.24 -1.56
C PHE A 48 4.47 9.11 -0.29
N ALA A 49 4.53 8.50 0.89
CA ALA A 49 4.78 9.23 2.13
C ALA A 49 6.18 9.85 2.11
N THR A 50 6.34 10.99 2.79
CA THR A 50 7.63 11.70 2.84
C THR A 50 8.69 10.88 3.59
N SER A 51 8.27 10.22 4.67
CA SER A 51 9.10 9.37 5.49
C SER A 51 8.85 7.90 5.21
N LYS A 52 9.93 7.09 5.30
CA LYS A 52 9.83 5.64 5.16
C LYS A 52 9.05 5.06 6.35
N ILE A 53 7.96 4.38 6.04
CA ILE A 53 7.13 3.69 7.04
C ILE A 53 7.83 2.39 7.47
N ALA A 54 7.67 2.04 8.75
CA ALA A 54 8.30 0.87 9.35
C ALA A 54 7.93 -0.42 8.63
N GLU A 55 6.64 -0.61 8.39
CA GLU A 55 6.13 -1.85 7.82
C GLU A 55 4.81 -1.64 7.06
N VAL A 56 4.68 -2.36 5.94
CA VAL A 56 3.42 -2.50 5.22
C VAL A 56 3.08 -3.98 5.11
N VAL A 57 1.85 -4.30 5.52
CA VAL A 57 1.27 -5.64 5.43
C VAL A 57 0.19 -5.65 4.35
N ALA A 58 0.45 -6.38 3.27
CA ALA A 58 -0.46 -6.59 2.16
C ALA A 58 -1.19 -7.93 2.32
N LEU A 59 -2.49 -7.89 2.56
CA LEU A 59 -3.34 -9.07 2.68
C LEU A 59 -4.04 -9.31 1.33
N ASP A 60 -3.73 -10.43 0.70
CA ASP A 60 -4.31 -10.94 -0.54
C ASP A 60 -4.41 -9.90 -1.67
N PRO A 61 -3.27 -9.31 -2.12
CA PRO A 61 -3.28 -8.25 -3.10
C PRO A 61 -3.94 -8.68 -4.42
N ALA A 62 -4.84 -7.84 -4.94
CA ALA A 62 -5.67 -8.15 -6.10
C ALA A 62 -4.88 -8.27 -7.42
N ALA A 63 -5.03 -9.37 -8.15
CA ALA A 63 -4.40 -9.63 -9.46
C ALA A 63 -5.01 -8.92 -10.66
N PRO A 64 -6.35 -8.89 -10.82
CA PRO A 64 -6.94 -8.25 -11.98
C PRO A 64 -6.53 -6.78 -12.05
N LEU A 65 -5.97 -6.36 -13.18
CA LEU A 65 -5.49 -4.99 -13.47
C LEU A 65 -4.12 -4.58 -12.89
N PHE A 66 -3.44 -5.45 -12.13
CA PHE A 66 -2.15 -5.15 -11.50
C PHE A 66 -1.01 -6.11 -11.89
N GLU A 67 -1.32 -7.27 -12.47
CA GLU A 67 -0.34 -8.29 -12.91
C GLU A 67 0.71 -7.76 -13.92
N SER A 68 0.31 -6.85 -14.80
CA SER A 68 1.19 -6.25 -15.84
C SER A 68 1.82 -4.91 -15.43
N LYS A 69 1.73 -4.53 -14.16
CA LYS A 69 2.25 -3.25 -13.66
C LYS A 69 3.68 -3.41 -13.13
N GLU A 70 4.53 -2.47 -13.52
CA GLU A 70 5.90 -2.32 -13.00
C GLU A 70 5.89 -1.92 -11.51
N PRO A 71 7.00 -2.15 -10.77
CA PRO A 71 7.17 -1.69 -9.39
C PRO A 71 6.85 -0.18 -9.26
N GLY A 72 5.81 0.16 -8.50
CA GLY A 72 5.27 1.53 -8.39
C GLY A 72 3.90 1.75 -8.99
N GLY A 73 3.36 0.76 -9.73
CA GLY A 73 1.95 0.68 -10.08
C GLY A 73 1.18 -0.42 -9.33
N ARG A 74 1.88 -1.21 -8.51
CA ARG A 74 1.36 -2.35 -7.74
C ARG A 74 2.10 -2.49 -6.42
N VAL A 75 1.66 -3.46 -5.60
CA VAL A 75 2.37 -3.85 -4.37
C VAL A 75 3.72 -4.43 -4.80
N ASP A 76 4.78 -4.01 -4.13
CA ASP A 76 6.13 -4.51 -4.39
C ASP A 76 6.82 -4.87 -3.08
N LYS A 77 7.71 -5.86 -3.11
CA LYS A 77 8.46 -6.32 -1.92
C LYS A 77 9.42 -5.26 -1.38
N SER A 78 9.81 -4.28 -2.20
CA SER A 78 10.56 -3.12 -1.74
C SER A 78 9.71 -2.17 -0.87
N ASP A 79 8.39 -2.19 -1.05
CA ASP A 79 7.42 -1.30 -0.41
C ASP A 79 6.59 -2.03 0.69
N ALA A 80 6.53 -3.36 0.67
CA ALA A 80 5.81 -4.18 1.64
C ALA A 80 6.65 -5.35 2.19
N ILE A 81 6.67 -5.47 3.52
CA ILE A 81 7.48 -6.46 4.24
C ILE A 81 6.76 -7.81 4.31
N LEU A 82 5.43 -7.79 4.45
CA LEU A 82 4.64 -9.00 4.59
C LEU A 82 3.49 -9.02 3.59
N VAL A 83 3.51 -9.99 2.68
CA VAL A 83 2.42 -10.26 1.75
C VAL A 83 1.80 -11.61 2.12
N ILE A 84 0.56 -11.59 2.63
CA ILE A 84 -0.18 -12.79 3.00
C ILE A 84 -1.13 -13.16 1.87
N HIS A 85 -0.93 -14.29 1.24
CA HIS A 85 -1.75 -14.78 0.14
C HIS A 85 -2.80 -15.77 0.65
N THR A 86 -4.09 -15.41 0.57
CA THR A 86 -5.18 -16.29 1.00
C THR A 86 -6.05 -16.78 -0.17
N CYS A 87 -6.08 -16.08 -1.31
CA CYS A 87 -6.88 -16.44 -2.50
C CYS A 87 -6.13 -16.30 -3.85
N THR A 88 -4.87 -16.73 -3.91
CA THR A 88 -4.01 -16.71 -5.13
C THR A 88 -4.51 -17.52 -6.32
N LYS A 89 -5.56 -18.34 -6.16
CA LYS A 89 -6.14 -19.16 -7.24
C LYS A 89 -7.31 -18.50 -7.96
N PHE A 90 -7.85 -17.38 -7.45
CA PHE A 90 -9.05 -16.76 -8.03
C PHE A 90 -8.91 -15.25 -8.25
N VAL A 91 -8.35 -14.49 -7.30
CA VAL A 91 -8.30 -13.01 -7.39
C VAL A 91 -6.97 -12.41 -6.92
N GLY A 92 -6.04 -13.18 -6.31
CA GLY A 92 -4.77 -12.67 -5.77
C GLY A 92 -3.55 -12.83 -6.69
N ILE A 93 -2.57 -11.92 -6.61
CA ILE A 93 -1.25 -12.03 -7.30
C ILE A 93 -0.36 -13.03 -6.58
N LYS A 94 0.55 -13.70 -7.30
CA LYS A 94 1.52 -14.65 -6.72
C LYS A 94 2.88 -14.01 -6.42
#